data_AF-A0A1F4XZR0-F1
#
_entry.id   AF-A0A1F4XZR0-F1
#
_cell.length_a   1.000
_cell.length_b   1.000
_cell.length_c   1.000
_cell.angle_alpha   90.00
_cell.angle_beta   90.00
_cell.angle_gamma   90.00
#
_symmetry.space_group_name_H-M   'P 1'
#
loop_
_entity.id
_entity.type
_entity.pdbx_description
1 polymer ?
#
loop_
_entity_poly.entity_id
_entity_poly.type
_entity_poly.pdbx_seq_one_letter_code
_entity_poly.pdbx_strand_id
1 'polypeptide(L)'
;MTNILLLIAILLLLILIFLVVKTKKVDPKDIQTAVSSTWIGLGLGEKIGAIESHAREIKDNYKSFEQMLRVPTERGSFGELSLETIISDQLPPNLYGVREKILDTKYPDAYIRSTAGIICIDSKFPLDNYVKMLNEPELKRKEIYRNHFFKNVAGHLTKITEDYVCPDKGSAEFAFAYIPSEGVYYFLITEAYEMLRAYTKRGVQVVSPLTLSHKIELIKAGVHAKRLSESAEKVKNSLLKLSQRFSQMDERWQLIYRTHFKTLQLRLEELDEIYRKISEEFNKIYKFTEE
;
A
#
# COMPACT_ATOMS: atom_id res chain seq x y z
N MET A 1 12.69 -14.92 40.36
CA MET A 1 13.87 -14.24 40.95
C MET A 1 14.01 -12.78 40.52
N THR A 2 13.87 -12.45 39.23
CA THR A 2 14.01 -11.08 38.67
C THR A 2 13.04 -10.04 39.25
N ASN A 3 11.76 -10.36 39.45
CA ASN A 3 10.78 -9.41 39.99
C ASN A 3 11.06 -8.99 41.44
N ILE A 4 11.63 -9.89 42.25
CA ILE A 4 11.99 -9.60 43.65
C ILE A 4 13.22 -8.67 43.68
N LEU A 5 14.20 -8.90 42.80
CA LEU A 5 15.38 -8.05 42.67
C LEU A 5 15.02 -6.62 42.25
N LEU A 6 14.07 -6.47 41.32
CA LEU A 6 13.56 -5.17 40.87
C LEU A 6 12.85 -4.41 42.00
N LEU A 7 12.03 -5.10 42.79
CA LEU A 7 11.33 -4.53 43.94
C LEU A 7 12.31 -4.04 45.01
N ILE A 8 13.36 -4.83 45.30
CA ILE A 8 14.42 -4.43 46.22
C ILE A 8 15.19 -3.22 45.70
N ALA A 9 15.52 -3.17 44.40
CA ALA A 9 16.21 -2.04 43.78
C ALA A 9 15.38 -0.74 43.87
N ILE A 10 14.07 -0.82 43.58
CA ILE A 10 13.16 0.33 43.70
C ILE A 10 13.06 0.78 45.16
N LEU A 11 12.95 -0.16 46.11
CA LEU A 11 12.88 0.15 47.53
C LEU A 11 14.16 0.84 48.02
N LEU A 12 15.33 0.35 47.62
CA LEU A 12 16.63 0.96 47.95
C LEU A 12 16.75 2.37 47.36
N LEU A 13 16.25 2.59 46.13
CA LEU A 13 16.28 3.88 45.47
C LEU A 13 15.35 4.89 46.15
N LEU A 14 14.16 4.44 46.57
CA LEU A 14 13.24 5.25 47.38
C LEU A 14 13.82 5.56 48.77
N ILE A 15 14.49 4.61 49.42
CA ILE A 15 15.18 4.82 50.70
C ILE A 15 16.34 5.81 50.53
N LEU A 16 17.10 5.70 49.43
CA LEU A 16 18.19 6.63 49.11
C LEU A 16 17.64 8.05 48.89
N ILE A 17 16.57 8.20 48.09
CA ILE A 17 15.88 9.47 47.87
C ILE A 17 15.39 10.03 49.21
N PHE A 18 14.74 9.20 50.03
CA PHE A 18 14.24 9.60 51.34
C PHE A 18 15.37 10.04 52.29
N LEU A 19 16.49 9.32 52.31
CA LEU A 19 17.69 9.68 53.06
C LEU A 19 18.28 11.00 52.56
N VAL A 20 18.40 11.20 51.24
CA VAL A 20 18.91 12.44 50.65
C VAL A 20 18.01 13.62 50.98
N VAL A 21 16.69 13.45 50.87
CA VAL A 21 15.68 14.49 51.22
C VAL A 21 15.68 14.80 52.72
N LYS A 22 15.94 13.81 53.59
CA LYS A 22 15.99 14.01 55.05
C LYS A 22 17.33 14.57 55.54
N THR A 23 18.44 14.23 54.87
CA THR A 23 19.81 14.63 55.27
C THR A 23 20.25 15.95 54.64
N LYS A 24 19.71 16.33 53.48
CA LYS A 24 19.91 17.64 52.88
C LYS A 24 18.58 18.37 52.87
N LYS A 25 18.51 19.55 53.49
CA LYS A 25 17.46 20.53 53.18
C LYS A 25 17.63 20.92 51.72
N VAL A 26 16.96 20.21 50.82
CA VAL A 26 16.91 20.57 49.41
C VAL A 26 16.06 21.83 49.35
N ASP A 27 16.70 22.98 49.22
CA ASP A 27 16.00 24.26 49.08
C ASP A 27 15.27 24.25 47.73
N PRO A 28 13.99 24.64 47.66
CA PRO A 28 13.28 24.81 46.38
C PRO A 28 14.06 25.63 45.35
N LYS A 29 14.92 26.56 45.78
CA LYS A 29 15.81 27.33 44.90
C LYS A 29 16.89 26.48 44.23
N ASP A 30 17.40 25.45 44.89
CA ASP A 30 18.41 24.55 44.32
C ASP A 30 17.77 23.65 43.25
N ILE A 31 16.54 23.19 43.49
CA ILE A 31 15.75 22.44 42.49
C ILE A 31 15.46 23.34 41.29
N GLN A 32 15.00 24.57 41.53
CA GLN A 32 14.69 25.51 40.46
C GLN A 32 15.93 25.85 39.62
N THR A 33 17.09 26.00 40.27
CA THR A 33 18.36 26.31 39.59
C THR A 33 18.87 25.10 38.80
N ALA A 34 18.80 23.89 39.35
CA ALA A 34 19.20 22.66 38.66
C ALA A 34 18.28 22.35 37.47
N VAL A 35 16.97 22.56 37.63
CA VAL A 35 16.01 22.40 36.53
C VAL A 35 16.29 23.46 35.47
N SER A 36 16.36 24.74 35.83
CA SER A 36 16.58 25.83 34.85
C SER A 36 17.91 25.68 34.09
N SER A 37 18.99 25.29 34.78
CA SER A 37 20.29 25.05 34.14
C SER A 37 20.28 23.83 33.22
N THR A 38 19.53 22.79 33.57
CA THR A 38 19.32 21.62 32.69
C THR A 38 18.47 21.99 31.48
N TRP A 39 17.43 22.81 31.65
CA TRP A 39 16.59 23.31 30.56
C TRP A 39 17.36 24.18 29.56
N ILE A 40 18.26 25.04 30.06
CA ILE A 40 19.17 25.85 29.26
C ILE A 40 20.23 24.96 28.59
N GLY A 41 20.86 24.05 29.33
CA GLY A 41 21.89 23.15 28.84
C GLY A 41 21.42 22.17 27.76
N LEU A 42 20.13 21.79 27.79
CA LEU A 42 19.49 20.98 26.75
C LEU A 42 18.99 21.79 25.54
N GLY A 43 19.10 23.12 25.58
CA GLY A 43 18.64 24.02 24.51
C GLY A 43 17.13 23.97 24.28
N LEU A 44 16.35 23.58 25.30
CA LEU A 44 14.90 23.35 25.15
C LEU A 44 14.15 24.64 24.83
N GLY A 45 14.58 25.78 25.35
CA GLY A 45 13.98 27.09 25.04
C GLY A 45 14.10 27.47 23.56
N GLU A 46 15.26 27.22 22.95
CA GLU A 46 15.51 27.49 21.54
C GLU A 46 14.72 26.52 20.64
N LYS A 47 14.70 25.23 20.98
CA LYS A 47 13.90 24.22 20.26
C LYS A 47 12.40 24.49 20.36
N ILE A 48 11.90 24.90 21.53
CA ILE A 48 10.50 25.27 21.72
C ILE A 48 10.17 26.55 20.93
N GLY A 49 11.06 27.54 20.93
CA GLY A 49 10.91 28.75 20.12
C GLY A 49 10.89 28.47 18.62
N ALA A 50 11.77 27.57 18.15
CA ALA A 50 11.76 27.11 16.77
C ALA A 50 10.46 26.38 16.42
N ILE A 51 9.98 25.47 17.29
CA ILE A 51 8.70 24.77 17.12
C ILE A 51 7.53 25.77 17.08
N GLU A 52 7.51 26.76 17.97
CA GLU A 52 6.46 27.80 17.96
C GLU A 52 6.50 28.64 16.67
N SER A 53 7.70 28.99 16.18
CA SER A 53 7.88 29.69 14.91
C SER A 53 7.37 28.85 13.73
N HIS A 54 7.79 27.58 13.65
CA HIS A 54 7.35 26.66 12.61
C HIS A 54 5.83 26.42 12.69
N ALA A 55 5.26 26.31 13.90
CA ALA A 55 3.82 26.19 14.09
C ALA A 55 3.06 27.43 13.62
N ARG A 56 3.60 28.64 13.84
CA ARG A 56 3.05 29.89 13.30
C ARG A 56 3.14 29.93 11.78
N GLU A 57 4.29 29.62 11.20
CA GLU A 57 4.47 29.55 9.74
C GLU A 57 3.54 28.54 9.09
N ILE A 58 3.38 27.34 9.67
CA ILE A 58 2.41 26.34 9.20
C ILE A 58 0.99 26.89 9.26
N LYS A 59 0.61 27.57 10.35
CA LYS A 59 -0.71 28.16 10.51
C LYS A 59 -0.97 29.29 9.49
N ASP A 60 0.02 30.12 9.23
CA ASP A 60 -0.09 31.23 8.28
C ASP A 60 -0.10 30.72 6.83
N ASN A 61 0.71 29.71 6.51
CA ASN A 61 0.66 28.97 5.25
C ASN A 61 -0.70 28.29 5.05
N TYR A 62 -1.28 27.70 6.10
CA TYR A 62 -2.62 27.10 6.05
C TYR A 62 -3.73 28.15 5.82
N LYS A 63 -3.62 29.35 6.41
CA LYS A 63 -4.53 30.46 6.11
C LYS A 63 -4.37 30.98 4.68
N SER A 64 -3.14 31.07 4.19
CA SER A 64 -2.84 31.41 2.80
C SER A 64 -3.43 30.37 1.83
N PHE A 65 -3.35 29.09 2.20
CA PHE A 65 -3.96 27.97 1.48
C PHE A 65 -5.50 28.11 1.39
N GLU A 66 -6.14 28.41 2.51
CA GLU A 66 -7.57 28.75 2.59
C GLU A 66 -7.93 29.96 1.71
N GLN A 67 -7.05 30.96 1.61
CA GLN A 67 -7.26 32.14 0.78
C GLN A 67 -7.09 31.86 -0.72
N MET A 68 -6.11 31.06 -1.12
CA MET A 68 -5.91 30.64 -2.53
C MET A 68 -7.11 29.85 -3.06
N LEU A 69 -7.75 29.05 -2.20
CA LEU A 69 -9.00 28.36 -2.54
C LEU A 69 -10.20 29.29 -2.76
N ARG A 70 -10.12 30.57 -2.37
CA ARG A 70 -11.22 31.55 -2.57
C ARG A 70 -11.26 32.12 -3.98
N VAL A 71 -10.11 32.21 -4.68
CA VAL A 71 -10.04 32.76 -6.03
C VAL A 71 -10.29 31.64 -7.05
N PRO A 72 -11.33 31.74 -7.91
CA PRO A 72 -11.72 30.65 -8.82
C PRO A 72 -10.60 30.15 -9.75
N THR A 73 -9.82 31.06 -10.32
CA THR A 73 -8.76 30.74 -11.29
C THR A 73 -7.57 30.06 -10.61
N GLU A 74 -7.10 30.60 -9.49
CA GLU A 74 -5.97 30.04 -8.73
C GLU A 74 -6.34 28.69 -8.12
N ARG A 75 -7.58 28.54 -7.64
CA ARG A 75 -8.11 27.27 -7.14
C ARG A 75 -8.09 26.16 -8.19
N GLY A 76 -8.58 26.45 -9.41
CA GLY A 76 -8.61 25.45 -10.48
C GLY A 76 -7.21 24.97 -10.84
N SER A 77 -6.30 25.92 -11.08
CA SER A 77 -4.90 25.60 -11.40
C SER A 77 -4.19 24.88 -10.26
N PHE A 78 -4.47 25.24 -9.01
CA PHE A 78 -3.87 24.60 -7.83
C PHE A 78 -4.41 23.17 -7.63
N GLY A 79 -5.71 22.95 -7.82
CA GLY A 79 -6.31 21.63 -7.74
C GLY A 79 -5.71 20.67 -8.76
N GLU A 80 -5.54 21.12 -10.00
CA GLU A 80 -4.86 20.34 -11.05
C GLU A 80 -3.39 20.06 -10.70
N LEU A 81 -2.64 21.08 -10.26
CA LEU A 81 -1.24 20.93 -9.88
C LEU A 81 -1.07 19.95 -8.71
N SER A 82 -1.88 20.08 -7.65
CA SER A 82 -1.80 19.18 -6.49
C SER A 82 -2.15 17.75 -6.87
N LEU A 83 -3.12 17.55 -7.76
CA LEU A 83 -3.48 16.23 -8.29
C LEU A 83 -2.31 15.63 -9.07
N GLU A 84 -1.72 16.42 -9.98
CA GLU A 84 -0.59 16.02 -10.80
C GLU A 84 0.61 15.61 -9.95
N THR A 85 0.99 16.41 -8.95
CA THR A 85 2.08 16.10 -8.02
C THR A 85 1.84 14.78 -7.26
N ILE A 86 0.65 14.60 -6.69
CA ILE A 86 0.32 13.37 -5.93
C ILE A 86 0.47 12.13 -6.80
N ILE A 87 0.01 12.21 -8.05
CA ILE A 87 0.04 11.09 -8.98
C ILE A 87 1.47 10.84 -9.46
N SER A 88 2.20 11.88 -9.87
CA SER A 88 3.57 11.74 -10.39
C SER A 88 4.55 11.21 -9.35
N ASP A 89 4.37 11.58 -8.08
CA ASP A 89 5.24 11.14 -6.98
C ASP A 89 5.02 9.67 -6.63
N GLN A 90 3.82 9.13 -6.88
CA GLN A 90 3.42 7.81 -6.41
C GLN A 90 3.29 6.77 -7.51
N LEU A 91 3.13 7.18 -8.77
CA LEU A 91 2.92 6.28 -9.90
C LEU A 91 3.98 6.48 -10.99
N PRO A 92 4.45 5.39 -11.61
CA PRO A 92 5.31 5.49 -12.78
C PRO A 92 4.54 6.06 -13.98
N PRO A 93 5.19 6.76 -14.92
CA PRO A 93 4.54 7.46 -16.05
C PRO A 93 3.66 6.58 -16.95
N ASN A 94 3.86 5.25 -16.95
CA ASN A 94 3.06 4.33 -17.75
C ASN A 94 1.74 3.91 -17.09
N LEU A 95 1.52 4.25 -15.81
CA LEU A 95 0.32 3.89 -15.05
C LEU A 95 -0.67 5.04 -14.88
N TYR A 96 -0.36 6.24 -15.37
CA TYR A 96 -1.28 7.37 -15.31
C TYR A 96 -1.16 8.25 -16.55
N GLY A 97 -2.10 9.18 -16.71
CA GLY A 97 -1.99 10.30 -17.64
C GLY A 97 -2.78 11.49 -17.12
N VAL A 98 -2.42 12.68 -17.59
CA VAL A 98 -2.97 13.96 -17.11
C VAL A 98 -3.56 14.70 -18.29
N ARG A 99 -4.85 15.08 -18.21
CA ARG A 99 -5.56 15.84 -19.24
C ARG A 99 -5.48 15.23 -20.66
N GLU A 100 -5.38 13.91 -20.75
CA GLU A 100 -5.36 13.19 -22.03
C GLU A 100 -6.76 12.70 -22.41
N LYS A 101 -6.95 12.48 -23.72
CA LYS A 101 -8.18 11.92 -24.26
C LYS A 101 -8.27 10.43 -23.97
N ILE A 102 -9.35 10.00 -23.31
CA ILE A 102 -9.67 8.60 -23.02
C ILE A 102 -11.16 8.32 -23.30
N LEU A 103 -11.59 7.06 -23.19
CA LEU A 103 -13.00 6.65 -23.29
C LEU A 103 -13.69 7.26 -24.52
N ASP A 104 -13.05 7.08 -25.68
CA ASP A 104 -13.36 7.65 -27.00
C ASP A 104 -13.24 9.17 -27.15
N THR A 105 -13.76 9.97 -26.20
CA THR A 105 -13.83 11.44 -26.30
C THR A 105 -13.81 12.22 -24.98
N LYS A 106 -13.47 11.60 -23.85
CA LYS A 106 -13.48 12.25 -22.53
C LYS A 106 -12.09 12.73 -22.13
N TYR A 107 -12.04 13.83 -21.38
CA TYR A 107 -10.82 14.46 -20.89
C TYR A 107 -10.93 14.66 -19.37
N PRO A 108 -10.65 13.62 -18.57
CA PRO A 108 -10.52 13.80 -17.13
C PRO A 108 -9.29 14.65 -16.83
N ASP A 109 -9.24 15.25 -15.64
CA ASP A 109 -8.06 16.00 -15.20
C ASP A 109 -6.87 15.05 -15.02
N ALA A 110 -7.12 13.82 -14.54
CA ALA A 110 -6.14 12.73 -14.59
C ALA A 110 -6.82 11.35 -14.69
N TYR A 111 -6.07 10.32 -15.04
CA TYR A 111 -6.52 8.93 -14.95
C TYR A 111 -5.41 7.99 -14.47
N ILE A 112 -5.80 6.87 -13.89
CA ILE A 112 -4.90 5.80 -13.43
C ILE A 112 -5.27 4.49 -14.13
N ARG A 113 -4.29 3.81 -14.72
CA ARG A 113 -4.44 2.46 -15.28
C ARG A 113 -4.34 1.45 -14.14
N SER A 114 -5.42 0.69 -13.93
CA SER A 114 -5.48 -0.35 -12.90
C SER A 114 -5.78 -1.72 -13.49
N THR A 115 -5.82 -2.73 -12.62
CA THR A 115 -6.25 -4.09 -12.99
C THR A 115 -7.74 -4.20 -13.30
N ALA A 116 -8.54 -3.22 -12.85
CA ALA A 116 -9.99 -3.16 -12.99
C ALA A 116 -10.45 -2.23 -14.14
N GLY A 117 -9.51 -1.64 -14.89
CA GLY A 117 -9.80 -0.65 -15.94
C GLY A 117 -9.18 0.71 -15.66
N ILE A 118 -9.58 1.72 -16.45
CA ILE A 118 -9.12 3.11 -16.31
C ILE A 118 -9.93 3.80 -15.22
N ILE A 119 -9.27 4.21 -14.13
CA ILE A 119 -9.88 4.98 -13.05
C ILE A 119 -9.70 6.46 -13.37
N CYS A 120 -10.80 7.18 -13.65
CA CYS A 120 -10.75 8.61 -13.95
C CYS A 120 -10.78 9.45 -12.67
N ILE A 121 -10.16 10.62 -12.73
CA ILE A 121 -10.11 11.59 -11.62
C ILE A 121 -10.48 12.97 -12.16
N ASP A 122 -11.48 13.59 -11.54
CA ASP A 122 -11.91 14.96 -11.83
C ASP A 122 -11.70 15.83 -10.57
N SER A 123 -11.07 16.98 -10.75
CA SER A 123 -10.67 17.92 -9.68
C SER A 123 -11.53 19.18 -9.63
N LYS A 124 -12.56 19.30 -10.49
CA LYS A 124 -13.34 20.54 -10.67
C LYS A 124 -14.43 20.69 -9.63
N PHE A 125 -14.01 21.01 -8.41
CA PHE A 125 -14.91 21.06 -7.28
C PHE A 125 -15.60 22.44 -7.09
N PRO A 126 -16.95 22.50 -6.97
CA PRO A 126 -17.70 23.76 -6.90
C PRO A 126 -17.69 24.37 -5.49
N LEU A 127 -16.68 25.20 -5.16
CA LEU A 127 -16.50 25.79 -3.83
C LEU A 127 -17.19 27.15 -3.59
N ASP A 128 -17.78 27.78 -4.61
CA ASP A 128 -18.21 29.18 -4.48
C ASP A 128 -19.24 29.39 -3.35
N ASN A 129 -20.20 28.48 -3.22
CA ASN A 129 -21.19 28.54 -2.14
C ASN A 129 -20.61 28.14 -0.77
N TYR A 130 -19.57 27.30 -0.73
CA TYR A 130 -18.85 27.00 0.50
C TYR A 130 -18.13 28.24 1.03
N VAL A 131 -17.44 28.99 0.15
CA VAL A 131 -16.77 30.24 0.52
C VAL A 131 -17.78 31.29 0.99
N LYS A 132 -18.93 31.43 0.30
CA LYS A 132 -20.01 32.34 0.75
C LYS A 132 -20.55 31.94 2.12
N MET A 133 -20.77 30.66 2.36
CA MET A 133 -21.22 30.12 3.66
C MET A 133 -20.25 30.47 4.80
N LEU A 134 -18.93 30.38 4.57
CA LEU A 134 -17.93 30.69 5.59
C LEU A 134 -17.88 32.18 5.97
N ASN A 135 -18.14 33.07 5.01
CA ASN A 135 -18.08 34.52 5.23
C ASN A 135 -19.43 35.14 5.64
N GLU A 136 -20.51 34.36 5.69
CA GLU A 136 -21.86 34.84 6.01
C GLU A 136 -22.11 34.82 7.54
N PRO A 137 -22.31 35.99 8.18
CA PRO A 137 -22.60 36.08 9.61
C PRO A 137 -24.05 35.68 9.95
N GLU A 138 -25.01 35.83 9.04
CA GLU A 138 -26.42 35.50 9.32
C GLU A 138 -26.68 34.00 9.17
N LEU A 139 -27.03 33.33 10.28
CA LEU A 139 -27.27 31.87 10.30
C LEU A 139 -28.27 31.38 9.24
N LYS A 140 -29.34 32.13 8.97
CA LYS A 140 -30.34 31.76 7.96
C LYS A 140 -29.76 31.77 6.54
N ARG A 141 -28.98 32.80 6.20
CA ARG A 141 -28.31 32.89 4.90
C ARG A 141 -27.19 31.87 4.76
N LYS A 142 -26.49 31.59 5.85
CA LYS A 142 -25.47 30.54 5.91
C LYS A 142 -26.04 29.17 5.53
N GLU A 143 -27.23 28.85 6.05
CA GLU A 143 -27.93 27.60 5.71
C GLU A 143 -28.35 27.54 4.23
N ILE A 144 -28.74 28.67 3.64
CA ILE A 144 -29.06 28.75 2.19
C ILE A 144 -27.81 28.41 1.35
N TYR A 145 -26.66 29.04 1.64
CA TYR A 145 -25.41 28.76 0.92
C TYR A 145 -24.94 27.32 1.13
N ARG A 146 -25.10 26.75 2.34
CA ARG A 146 -24.82 25.34 2.63
C ARG A 146 -25.61 24.41 1.71
N ASN A 147 -26.92 24.61 1.61
CA ASN A 147 -27.78 23.78 0.75
C ASN A 147 -27.45 23.95 -0.74
N HIS A 148 -27.13 25.15 -1.19
CA HIS A 148 -26.68 25.38 -2.56
C HIS A 148 -25.34 24.70 -2.86
N PHE A 149 -24.39 24.73 -1.91
CA PHE A 149 -23.13 24.01 -2.03
C PHE A 149 -23.37 22.51 -2.22
N PHE A 150 -24.17 21.89 -1.37
CA PHE A 150 -24.51 20.46 -1.50
C PHE A 150 -25.20 20.12 -2.81
N LYS A 151 -26.10 20.98 -3.29
CA LYS A 151 -26.72 20.82 -4.61
C LYS A 151 -25.69 20.86 -5.74
N ASN A 152 -24.72 21.78 -5.67
CA ASN A 152 -23.66 21.87 -6.68
C ASN A 152 -22.75 20.64 -6.65
N VAL A 153 -22.36 20.18 -5.47
CA VAL A 153 -21.57 18.96 -5.30
C VAL A 153 -22.30 17.75 -5.88
N ALA A 154 -23.57 17.55 -5.52
CA ALA A 154 -24.37 16.45 -6.05
C ALA A 154 -24.47 16.48 -7.59
N GLY A 155 -24.70 17.66 -8.18
CA GLY A 155 -24.72 17.83 -9.63
C GLY A 155 -23.38 17.46 -10.28
N HIS A 156 -22.27 17.87 -9.67
CA HIS A 156 -20.94 17.52 -10.16
C HIS A 156 -20.62 16.02 -10.03
N LEU A 157 -20.97 15.37 -8.92
CA LEU A 157 -20.80 13.92 -8.74
C LEU A 157 -21.67 13.11 -9.71
N THR A 158 -22.87 13.59 -10.03
CA THR A 158 -23.72 12.99 -11.08
C THR A 158 -23.02 13.05 -12.43
N LYS A 159 -22.48 14.21 -12.80
CA LYS A 159 -21.72 14.38 -14.04
C LYS A 159 -20.52 13.42 -14.11
N ILE A 160 -19.75 13.30 -13.03
CA ILE A 160 -18.61 12.36 -12.95
C ILE A 160 -19.08 10.91 -13.15
N THR A 161 -20.23 10.55 -12.58
CA THR A 161 -20.81 9.21 -12.75
C THR A 161 -21.07 8.94 -14.23
N GLU A 162 -21.78 9.85 -14.90
CA GLU A 162 -22.19 9.74 -16.30
C GLU A 162 -21.00 9.77 -17.28
N ASP A 163 -20.00 10.60 -16.99
CA ASP A 163 -18.86 10.81 -17.89
C ASP A 163 -17.79 9.73 -17.76
N TYR A 164 -17.60 9.16 -16.57
CA TYR A 164 -16.40 8.38 -16.24
C TYR A 164 -16.64 6.98 -15.66
N VAL A 165 -17.86 6.64 -15.25
CA VAL A 165 -18.20 5.28 -14.78
C VAL A 165 -18.90 4.53 -15.91
N CYS A 166 -18.13 4.12 -16.92
CA CYS A 166 -18.58 3.38 -18.10
C CYS A 166 -17.69 2.16 -18.39
N PRO A 167 -17.86 1.05 -17.64
CA PRO A 167 -17.04 -0.15 -17.80
C PRO A 167 -17.02 -0.71 -19.23
N ASP A 168 -18.13 -0.60 -19.96
CA ASP A 168 -18.24 -1.03 -21.36
C ASP A 168 -17.28 -0.29 -22.30
N LYS A 169 -16.79 0.90 -21.90
CA LYS A 169 -15.79 1.71 -22.63
C LYS A 169 -14.37 1.57 -22.06
N GLY A 170 -14.16 0.66 -21.10
CA GLY A 170 -12.86 0.37 -20.50
C GLY A 170 -12.51 1.17 -19.25
N SER A 171 -13.45 1.95 -18.69
CA SER A 171 -13.25 2.53 -17.35
C SER A 171 -13.33 1.45 -16.27
N ALA A 172 -12.85 1.76 -15.07
CA ALA A 172 -13.22 0.99 -13.89
C ALA A 172 -14.71 1.21 -13.53
N GLU A 173 -15.25 0.37 -12.66
CA GLU A 173 -16.59 0.55 -12.06
C GLU A 173 -16.67 1.75 -11.09
N PHE A 174 -15.58 2.51 -10.97
CA PHE A 174 -15.56 3.72 -10.17
C PHE A 174 -14.61 4.79 -10.71
N ALA A 175 -14.88 6.04 -10.31
CA ALA A 175 -14.08 7.23 -10.55
C ALA A 175 -13.88 8.01 -9.25
N PHE A 176 -12.89 8.89 -9.23
CA PHE A 176 -12.59 9.77 -8.10
C PHE A 176 -13.02 11.21 -8.38
N ALA A 177 -13.77 11.78 -7.43
CA ALA A 177 -13.99 13.22 -7.34
C ALA A 177 -12.97 13.78 -6.34
N TYR A 178 -11.94 14.44 -6.85
CA TYR A 178 -10.84 14.97 -6.06
C TYR A 178 -11.15 16.36 -5.52
N ILE A 179 -10.98 16.53 -4.21
CA ILE A 179 -11.14 17.81 -3.52
C ILE A 179 -9.76 18.24 -3.02
N PRO A 180 -9.17 19.34 -3.53
CA PRO A 180 -7.84 19.82 -3.15
C PRO A 180 -7.82 20.52 -1.78
N SER A 181 -8.58 20.00 -0.81
CA SER A 181 -8.66 20.51 0.56
C SER A 181 -9.16 19.45 1.52
N GLU A 182 -8.33 19.10 2.51
CA GLU A 182 -8.73 18.21 3.61
C GLU A 182 -9.89 18.80 4.43
N GLY A 183 -9.91 20.11 4.65
CA GLY A 183 -10.95 20.78 5.42
C GLY A 183 -12.33 20.71 4.74
N VAL A 184 -12.38 20.95 3.43
CA VAL A 184 -13.62 20.81 2.65
C VAL A 184 -14.08 19.36 2.63
N TYR A 185 -13.15 18.42 2.41
CA TYR A 185 -13.47 16.99 2.45
C TYR A 185 -14.05 16.59 3.81
N TYR A 186 -13.42 17.01 4.91
CA TYR A 186 -13.89 16.77 6.27
C TYR A 186 -15.29 17.34 6.52
N PHE A 187 -15.55 18.55 6.03
CA PHE A 187 -16.87 19.16 6.12
C PHE A 187 -17.94 18.31 5.39
N LEU A 188 -17.65 17.81 4.19
CA LEU A 188 -18.59 16.99 3.43
C LEU A 188 -18.85 15.62 4.07
N ILE A 189 -17.83 14.93 4.56
CA ILE A 189 -18.03 13.64 5.23
C ILE A 189 -18.82 13.79 6.52
N THR A 190 -18.77 14.97 7.17
CA THR A 190 -19.49 15.25 8.41
C THR A 190 -20.95 15.65 8.13
N GLU A 191 -21.16 16.54 7.17
CA GLU A 191 -22.46 17.17 6.94
C GLU A 191 -23.30 16.51 5.83
N ALA A 192 -22.65 15.80 4.91
CA ALA A 192 -23.24 15.25 3.70
C ALA A 192 -22.93 13.76 3.52
N TYR A 193 -22.66 13.04 4.61
CA TYR A 193 -22.25 11.63 4.59
C TYR A 193 -23.16 10.74 3.73
N GLU A 194 -24.48 10.80 3.93
CA GLU A 194 -25.42 9.96 3.19
C GLU A 194 -25.42 10.24 1.68
N MET A 195 -25.22 11.51 1.29
CA MET A 195 -25.07 11.88 -0.11
C MET A 195 -23.81 11.25 -0.70
N LEU A 196 -22.66 11.39 -0.02
CA LEU A 196 -21.39 10.80 -0.47
C LEU A 196 -21.48 9.28 -0.56
N ARG A 197 -22.13 8.64 0.42
CA ARG A 197 -22.38 7.20 0.44
C ARG A 197 -23.26 6.76 -0.73
N ALA A 198 -24.29 7.52 -1.06
CA ALA A 198 -25.14 7.25 -2.22
C ALA A 198 -24.35 7.31 -3.55
N TYR A 199 -23.49 8.32 -3.73
CA TYR A 199 -22.63 8.40 -4.91
C TYR A 199 -21.54 7.33 -4.94
N THR A 200 -21.01 6.93 -3.78
CA THR A 200 -20.06 5.81 -3.69
C THR A 200 -20.66 4.52 -4.25
N LYS A 201 -21.94 4.25 -3.94
CA LYS A 201 -22.68 3.10 -4.51
C LYS A 201 -22.92 3.22 -6.03
N ARG A 202 -22.88 4.44 -6.58
CA ARG A 202 -22.99 4.72 -8.02
C ARG A 202 -21.62 4.77 -8.71
N GLY A 203 -20.54 4.41 -8.00
CA GLY A 203 -19.19 4.39 -8.57
C GLY A 203 -18.43 5.71 -8.45
N VAL A 204 -18.89 6.70 -7.69
CA VAL A 204 -18.13 7.94 -7.50
C VAL A 204 -17.68 8.09 -6.06
N GLN A 205 -16.37 8.05 -5.86
CA GLN A 205 -15.74 8.19 -4.56
C GLN A 205 -15.13 9.58 -4.42
N VAL A 206 -15.57 10.33 -3.42
CA VAL A 206 -14.95 11.62 -3.09
C VAL A 206 -13.67 11.39 -2.31
N VAL A 207 -12.58 12.05 -2.70
CA VAL A 207 -11.26 11.88 -2.10
C VAL A 207 -10.57 13.22 -1.87
N SER A 208 -9.84 13.32 -0.76
CA SER A 208 -8.89 14.41 -0.46
C SER A 208 -7.46 14.04 -0.86
N PRO A 209 -6.45 14.93 -0.75
CA PRO A 209 -5.05 14.61 -1.01
C PRO A 209 -4.55 13.35 -0.28
N LEU A 210 -4.81 13.25 1.02
CA LEU A 210 -4.40 12.11 1.83
C LEU A 210 -5.15 10.85 1.44
N THR A 211 -6.47 10.98 1.22
CA THR A 211 -7.30 9.83 0.87
C THR A 211 -6.95 9.29 -0.52
N LEU A 212 -6.68 10.16 -1.49
CA LEU A 212 -6.23 9.79 -2.83
C LEU A 212 -4.89 9.06 -2.78
N SER A 213 -3.93 9.56 -1.99
CA SER A 213 -2.63 8.90 -1.80
C SER A 213 -2.79 7.46 -1.30
N HIS A 214 -3.63 7.24 -0.29
CA HIS A 214 -3.91 5.89 0.19
C HIS A 214 -4.66 5.02 -0.84
N LYS A 215 -5.52 5.61 -1.67
CA LYS A 215 -6.19 4.87 -2.75
C LYS A 215 -5.18 4.45 -3.83
N ILE A 216 -4.20 5.29 -4.14
CA ILE A 216 -3.11 4.97 -5.06
C ILE A 216 -2.27 3.81 -4.52
N GLU A 217 -1.90 3.83 -3.23
CA GLU A 217 -1.26 2.70 -2.54
C GLU A 217 -2.01 1.38 -2.75
N LEU A 218 -3.33 1.40 -2.53
CA LEU A 218 -4.17 0.21 -2.72
C LEU A 218 -4.21 -0.25 -4.19
N ILE A 219 -4.30 0.69 -5.14
CA ILE A 219 -4.27 0.37 -6.57
C ILE A 219 -2.92 -0.27 -6.94
N LYS A 220 -1.80 0.27 -6.46
CA LYS A 220 -0.47 -0.33 -6.66
C LYS A 220 -0.42 -1.75 -6.13
N ALA A 221 -0.88 -1.98 -4.90
CA ALA A 221 -0.91 -3.31 -4.30
C ALA A 221 -1.72 -4.30 -5.15
N GLY A 222 -2.88 -3.88 -5.67
CA GLY A 222 -3.69 -4.68 -6.59
C GLY A 222 -2.97 -5.01 -7.91
N VAL A 223 -2.27 -4.06 -8.51
CA VAL A 223 -1.46 -4.26 -9.71
C VAL A 223 -0.31 -5.26 -9.46
N HIS A 224 0.38 -5.12 -8.33
CA HIS A 224 1.44 -6.06 -7.94
C HIS A 224 0.90 -7.47 -7.69
N ALA A 225 -0.23 -7.60 -6.99
CA ALA A 225 -0.87 -8.89 -6.73
C ALA A 225 -1.27 -9.60 -8.03
N LYS A 226 -1.81 -8.88 -9.02
CA LYS A 226 -2.15 -9.46 -10.33
C LYS A 226 -0.90 -9.98 -11.07
N ARG A 227 0.18 -9.18 -11.12
CA ARG A 227 1.45 -9.60 -11.75
C ARG A 227 2.04 -10.84 -11.09
N LEU A 228 1.96 -10.92 -9.76
CA LEU A 228 2.42 -12.09 -9.01
C LEU A 228 1.58 -13.32 -9.35
N SER A 229 0.24 -13.18 -9.40
CA SER A 229 -0.67 -14.26 -9.79
C SER A 229 -0.38 -14.77 -11.21
N GLU A 230 -0.21 -13.88 -12.18
CA GLU A 230 0.16 -14.23 -13.56
C GLU A 230 1.51 -14.97 -13.63
N SER A 231 2.47 -14.58 -12.80
CA SER A 231 3.78 -15.23 -12.72
C SER A 231 3.69 -16.62 -12.10
N ALA A 232 2.91 -16.78 -11.02
CA ALA A 232 2.65 -18.07 -10.39
C ALA A 232 1.96 -19.04 -11.36
N GLU A 233 1.01 -18.56 -12.15
CA GLU A 233 0.33 -19.35 -13.18
C GLU A 233 1.32 -19.88 -14.24
N LYS A 234 2.28 -19.05 -14.68
CA LYS A 234 3.34 -19.47 -15.59
C LYS A 234 4.24 -20.56 -14.98
N VAL A 235 4.61 -20.42 -13.70
CA VAL A 235 5.40 -21.42 -12.98
C VAL A 235 4.64 -22.73 -12.87
N LYS A 236 3.36 -22.69 -12.45
CA LYS A 236 2.48 -23.86 -12.38
C LYS A 236 2.43 -24.60 -13.72
N ASN A 237 2.19 -23.88 -14.81
CA ASN A 237 2.11 -24.47 -16.15
C ASN A 237 3.45 -25.08 -16.60
N SER A 238 4.58 -24.52 -16.17
CA SER A 238 5.91 -25.08 -16.44
C SER A 238 6.16 -26.36 -15.64
N LEU A 239 5.74 -26.41 -14.37
CA LEU A 239 5.82 -27.61 -13.53
C LEU A 239 4.95 -28.75 -14.07
N LEU A 240 3.74 -28.45 -14.57
CA LEU A 240 2.87 -29.46 -15.21
C LEU A 240 3.54 -30.09 -16.45
N LYS A 241 4.13 -29.25 -17.32
CA LYS A 241 4.88 -29.73 -18.49
C LYS A 241 6.09 -30.59 -18.08
N LEU A 242 6.79 -30.20 -17.02
CA LEU A 242 7.93 -30.95 -16.49
C LEU A 242 7.49 -32.30 -15.92
N SER A 243 6.41 -32.33 -15.14
CA SER A 243 5.82 -33.56 -14.59
C SER A 243 5.44 -34.55 -15.69
N GLN A 244 4.78 -34.09 -16.75
CA GLN A 244 4.45 -34.95 -17.91
C GLN A 244 5.70 -35.56 -18.56
N ARG A 245 6.77 -34.77 -18.70
CA ARG A 245 8.05 -35.28 -19.25
C ARG A 245 8.69 -36.32 -18.33
N PHE A 246 8.65 -36.11 -17.02
CA PHE A 246 9.13 -37.09 -16.06
C PHE A 246 8.33 -38.39 -16.11
N SER A 247 7.01 -38.33 -16.20
CA SER A 247 6.17 -39.53 -16.35
C SER A 247 6.51 -40.31 -17.61
N GLN A 248 6.67 -39.64 -18.76
CA GLN A 248 7.09 -40.28 -20.01
C GLN A 248 8.49 -40.90 -19.92
N MET A 249 9.41 -40.23 -19.23
CA MET A 249 10.76 -40.77 -18.97
C MET A 249 10.69 -42.00 -18.07
N ASP A 250 9.89 -41.97 -17.00
CA ASP A 250 9.71 -43.08 -16.08
C ASP A 250 9.10 -44.29 -16.80
N GLU A 251 8.06 -44.11 -17.61
CA GLU A 251 7.49 -45.18 -18.44
C GLU A 251 8.54 -45.84 -19.34
N ARG A 252 9.37 -45.04 -20.02
CA ARG A 252 10.47 -45.55 -20.86
C ARG A 252 11.54 -46.27 -20.03
N TRP A 253 11.89 -45.71 -18.88
CA TRP A 253 12.86 -46.32 -17.96
C TRP A 253 12.36 -47.67 -17.46
N GLN A 254 11.10 -47.75 -17.01
CA GLN A 254 10.46 -48.99 -16.58
C GLN A 254 10.43 -50.04 -17.70
N LEU A 255 10.15 -49.64 -18.94
CA LEU A 255 10.19 -50.53 -20.10
C LEU A 255 11.60 -51.10 -20.33
N ILE A 256 12.63 -50.24 -20.33
CA ILE A 256 14.02 -50.67 -20.52
C ILE A 256 14.46 -51.61 -19.40
N TYR A 257 14.19 -51.23 -18.15
CA TYR A 257 14.55 -52.02 -16.98
C TYR A 257 13.93 -53.43 -17.04
N ARG A 258 12.63 -53.52 -17.33
CA ARG A 258 11.92 -54.81 -17.41
C ARG A 258 12.35 -55.68 -18.59
N THR A 259 12.61 -55.07 -19.75
CA THR A 259 12.81 -55.81 -21.00
C THR A 259 14.27 -56.16 -21.27
N HIS A 260 15.19 -55.26 -20.95
CA HIS A 260 16.61 -55.43 -21.29
C HIS A 260 17.43 -55.79 -20.06
N PHE A 261 17.27 -55.06 -18.96
CA PHE A 261 18.14 -55.25 -17.79
C PHE A 261 17.89 -56.59 -17.09
N LYS A 262 16.62 -56.93 -16.86
CA LYS A 262 16.25 -58.23 -16.27
C LYS A 262 16.68 -59.41 -17.16
N THR A 263 16.54 -59.28 -18.47
CA THR A 263 16.98 -60.31 -19.42
C THR A 263 18.50 -60.42 -19.50
N LEU A 264 19.23 -59.31 -19.47
CA LEU A 264 20.69 -59.32 -19.39
C LEU A 264 21.17 -60.00 -18.11
N GLN A 265 20.54 -59.71 -16.98
CA GLN A 265 20.86 -60.36 -15.71
C GLN A 265 20.68 -61.89 -15.80
N LEU A 266 19.53 -62.36 -16.29
CA LEU A 266 19.28 -63.80 -16.47
C LEU A 266 20.31 -64.45 -17.41
N ARG A 267 20.67 -63.80 -18.51
CA ARG A 267 21.68 -64.32 -19.45
C ARG A 267 23.08 -64.39 -18.85
N LEU A 268 23.43 -63.45 -17.98
CA LEU A 268 24.71 -63.49 -17.26
C LEU A 268 24.75 -64.63 -16.26
N GLU A 269 23.63 -64.91 -15.56
CA GLU A 269 23.49 -66.05 -14.66
C GLU A 269 23.64 -67.39 -15.41
N GLU A 270 22.99 -67.53 -16.59
CA GLU A 270 23.15 -68.71 -17.45
C GLU A 270 24.60 -68.90 -17.92
N LEU A 271 25.28 -67.81 -18.31
CA LEU A 271 26.67 -67.85 -18.78
C LEU A 271 27.63 -68.26 -17.66
N ASP A 272 27.40 -67.77 -16.44
CA ASP A 272 28.19 -68.15 -15.26
C ASP A 272 28.00 -69.64 -14.92
N GLU A 273 26.78 -70.18 -15.05
CA GLU A 273 26.54 -71.62 -14.87
C GLU A 273 27.26 -72.47 -15.92
N ILE A 274 27.24 -72.05 -17.19
CA ILE A 274 27.99 -72.71 -18.28
C ILE A 274 29.50 -72.66 -17.99
N TYR A 275 30.02 -71.49 -17.62
CA TYR A 275 31.43 -71.31 -17.28
C TYR A 275 31.84 -72.23 -16.13
N ARG A 276 31.03 -72.32 -15.07
CA ARG A 276 31.28 -73.21 -13.93
C ARG A 276 31.31 -74.68 -14.36
N LYS A 277 30.36 -75.14 -15.18
CA LYS A 277 30.33 -76.52 -15.70
C LYS A 277 31.58 -76.83 -16.53
N ILE A 278 31.96 -75.93 -17.44
CA ILE A 278 33.18 -76.08 -18.27
C ILE A 278 34.42 -76.12 -17.37
N SER A 279 34.51 -75.25 -16.37
CA SER A 279 35.63 -75.22 -15.43
C SER A 279 35.71 -76.51 -14.59
N GLU A 280 34.58 -77.04 -14.14
CA GLU A 280 34.49 -78.32 -13.42
C GLU A 280 34.93 -79.50 -14.31
N GLU A 281 34.51 -79.55 -15.57
CA GLU A 281 34.96 -80.57 -16.55
C GLU A 281 36.46 -80.47 -16.84
N PHE A 282 36.96 -79.26 -17.09
CA PHE A 282 38.38 -79.03 -17.31
C PHE A 282 39.22 -79.48 -16.12
N ASN A 283 38.80 -79.14 -14.89
CA ASN A 283 39.47 -79.57 -13.67
C ASN A 283 39.43 -81.10 -13.46
N LYS A 284 38.37 -81.79 -13.89
CA LYS A 284 38.31 -83.26 -13.87
C LYS A 284 39.32 -83.86 -14.86
N ILE A 285 39.36 -83.36 -16.09
CA ILE A 285 40.30 -83.85 -17.12
C ILE A 285 41.75 -83.61 -16.68
N TYR A 286 42.05 -82.42 -16.15
CA TYR A 286 43.39 -82.08 -15.65
C TYR A 286 43.84 -83.07 -14.55
N LYS A 287 42.97 -83.38 -13.58
CA LYS A 287 43.28 -84.37 -12.52
C LYS A 287 43.49 -85.79 -13.04
N PHE A 288 42.81 -86.20 -14.11
CA PHE A 288 43.03 -87.51 -14.75
C PHE A 288 44.33 -87.60 -15.57
N THR A 289 44.99 -86.47 -15.84
CA THR A 289 46.25 -86.44 -16.62
C THR A 289 47.49 -86.43 -15.71
N GLU A 290 47.31 -86.32 -14.39
CA GLU A 290 48.37 -86.34 -13.36
C GLU A 290 48.43 -87.67 -12.55
N GLU A 291 47.60 -88.67 -12.88
CA GLU A 291 47.73 -90.08 -12.42
C GLU A 291 48.33 -90.97 -13.51
#